data_AF-A0A821FKZ4-F1
#
_entry.id   AF-A0A821FKZ4-F1
#
_cell.length_a   1.000
_cell.length_b   1.000
_cell.length_c   1.000
_cell.angle_alpha   90.00
_cell.angle_beta   90.00
_cell.angle_gamma   90.00
#
_symmetry.space_group_name_H-M   'P 1'
#
loop_
_entity.id
_entity.type
_entity.pdbx_description
1 polymer ?
#
loop_
_entity_poly.entity_id
_entity_poly.type
_entity_poly.pdbx_seq_one_letter_code
_entity_poly.pdbx_strand_id
1 'polypeptide(L)'
;MTFDIPLNDTSSAGLGITLKGKTSIVDGQSIDLGIFVKSILTGGAASRDNRLRPNDQILVINDSSLINISNLEAATILHEAVRR
;
A
#
# COMPACT_ATOMS: atom_id res chain seq x y z
N MET A 1 -8.99 5.27 -11.95
CA MET A 1 -9.85 5.84 -10.89
C MET A 1 -9.09 5.71 -9.58
N THR A 2 -9.11 6.74 -8.74
CA THR A 2 -8.50 6.72 -7.40
C THR A 2 -9.61 6.69 -6.36
N PHE A 3 -9.34 6.09 -5.20
CA PHE A 3 -10.30 5.96 -4.11
C PHE A 3 -9.63 6.32 -2.79
N ASP A 4 -10.32 7.12 -1.97
CA ASP A 4 -9.96 7.30 -0.58
C ASP A 4 -10.65 6.22 0.25
N ILE A 5 -9.84 5.38 0.89
CA ILE A 5 -10.30 4.22 1.65
C ILE A 5 -9.89 4.41 3.11
N PRO A 6 -10.74 5.02 3.96
CA PRO A 6 -10.48 5.07 5.38
C PRO A 6 -10.54 3.65 5.96
N LEU A 7 -9.42 3.20 6.52
CA LEU A 7 -9.32 1.91 7.18
C LEU A 7 -9.12 2.15 8.67
N ASN A 8 -10.18 1.89 9.44
CA ASN A 8 -10.13 1.98 10.89
C ASN A 8 -9.87 0.58 11.44
N ASP A 9 -8.77 0.43 12.18
CA ASP A 9 -8.46 -0.82 12.85
C ASP A 9 -9.21 -0.93 14.17
N THR A 10 -10.14 -1.88 14.23
CA THR A 10 -10.86 -2.25 15.46
C THR A 10 -10.62 -3.70 15.86
N SER A 11 -9.65 -4.37 15.23
CA SER A 11 -9.43 -5.82 15.38
C SER A 11 -7.97 -6.17 15.63
N SER A 12 -7.70 -7.33 16.22
CA SER A 12 -6.33 -7.81 16.44
C SER A 12 -5.53 -8.09 15.16
N ALA A 13 -6.17 -8.01 13.99
CA ALA A 13 -5.58 -8.32 12.68
C ALA A 13 -5.01 -7.11 11.94
N GLY A 14 -5.07 -5.90 12.51
CA GLY A 14 -4.61 -4.70 11.82
C GLY A 14 -5.50 -4.28 10.66
N LEU A 15 -4.94 -3.48 9.76
CA LEU A 15 -5.60 -3.07 8.51
C LEU A 15 -5.93 -4.26 7.57
N GLY A 16 -5.28 -5.41 7.76
CA GLY A 16 -5.53 -6.62 6.97
C GLY A 16 -5.03 -6.54 5.53
N ILE A 17 -3.94 -5.80 5.27
CA ILE A 17 -3.35 -5.64 3.94
C ILE A 17 -1.88 -6.03 3.99
N THR A 18 -1.39 -6.67 2.93
CA THR A 18 0.05 -6.79 2.67
C THR A 18 0.40 -6.03 1.41
N LEU A 19 1.51 -5.30 1.43
CA LEU A 19 1.99 -4.49 0.32
C LEU A 19 3.27 -5.07 -0.28
N LYS A 20 3.60 -4.68 -1.52
CA LYS A 20 4.84 -5.02 -2.22
C LYS A 20 5.31 -3.82 -3.05
N GLY A 21 6.61 -3.54 -3.05
CA GLY A 21 7.22 -2.68 -4.07
C GLY A 21 7.31 -3.43 -5.39
N LYS A 22 6.96 -2.79 -6.51
CA LYS A 22 7.19 -3.33 -7.85
C LYS A 22 8.34 -2.58 -8.51
N THR A 23 9.16 -3.31 -9.24
CA THR A 23 10.19 -2.77 -10.11
C THR A 23 10.00 -3.29 -11.53
N SER A 24 10.50 -2.54 -12.50
CA SER A 24 10.64 -2.99 -13.88
C SER A 24 12.07 -2.78 -14.35
N ILE A 25 12.50 -3.55 -15.35
CA ILE A 25 13.78 -3.33 -16.00
C ILE A 25 13.52 -2.61 -17.33
N VAL A 26 14.12 -1.44 -17.50
CA VAL A 26 14.09 -0.66 -18.75
C VAL A 26 15.54 -0.31 -19.08
N ASP A 27 16.00 -0.66 -20.28
CA ASP A 27 17.37 -0.44 -20.74
C ASP A 27 18.47 -0.92 -19.76
N GLY A 28 18.21 -2.05 -19.09
CA GLY A 28 19.13 -2.64 -18.12
C GLY A 28 19.14 -1.96 -16.75
N GLN A 29 18.30 -0.94 -16.54
CA GLN A 29 18.14 -0.25 -15.26
C GLN A 29 16.86 -0.68 -14.54
N SER A 30 16.96 -0.88 -13.23
CA SER A 30 15.80 -1.14 -12.37
C SER A 30 15.11 0.17 -12.04
N ILE A 31 13.83 0.28 -12.40
CA ILE A 31 12.98 1.43 -12.15
C ILE A 31 11.88 1.02 -11.18
N ASP A 32 11.71 1.79 -10.12
CA ASP A 32 10.62 1.61 -9.18
C ASP A 32 9.29 2.01 -9.82
N LEU A 33 8.31 1.12 -9.78
CA LEU A 33 6.94 1.35 -10.26
C LEU A 33 5.99 1.77 -9.13
N GLY A 34 6.46 1.73 -7.87
CA GLY A 34 5.71 2.10 -6.68
C GLY A 34 5.18 0.90 -5.87
N ILE A 35 4.31 1.22 -4.91
CA ILE A 35 3.79 0.27 -3.93
C ILE A 35 2.42 -0.25 -4.34
N PHE A 36 2.25 -1.57 -4.28
CA PHE A 36 1.03 -2.25 -4.67
C PHE A 36 0.51 -3.17 -3.58
N VAL A 37 -0.81 -3.38 -3.58
CA VAL A 37 -1.45 -4.40 -2.76
C VAL A 37 -1.02 -5.78 -3.23
N LYS A 38 -0.41 -6.55 -2.33
CA LYS A 38 -0.06 -7.96 -2.55
C LYS A 38 -1.25 -8.87 -2.24
N SER A 39 -1.86 -8.68 -1.08
CA SER A 39 -2.96 -9.52 -0.59
C SER A 39 -3.82 -8.75 0.41
N ILE A 40 -5.07 -9.20 0.54
CA ILE A 40 -6.04 -8.70 1.52
C ILE A 40 -6.43 -9.88 2.40
N LEU A 41 -6.33 -9.69 3.71
CA LEU A 41 -6.69 -10.69 4.70
C LEU A 41 -8.22 -10.75 4.85
N THR A 42 -8.79 -11.93 4.60
CA THR A 42 -10.22 -12.19 4.80
C THR A 42 -10.63 -11.82 6.22
N GLY A 43 -11.67 -11.00 6.34
CA GLY A 43 -12.19 -10.56 7.63
C GLY A 43 -11.42 -9.42 8.28
N GLY A 44 -10.30 -8.94 7.71
CA GLY A 44 -9.61 -7.71 8.14
C GLY A 44 -10.33 -6.43 7.69
N ALA A 45 -9.87 -5.26 8.16
CA ALA A 45 -10.53 -3.98 7.88
C ALA A 45 -10.69 -3.70 6.37
N ALA A 46 -9.63 -3.91 5.59
CA ALA A 46 -9.67 -3.73 4.13
C ALA A 46 -10.60 -4.71 3.40
N SER A 47 -10.69 -5.96 3.89
CA SER A 47 -11.63 -6.94 3.35
C SER A 47 -13.07 -6.56 3.62
N ARG A 48 -13.37 -5.95 4.79
CA ARG A 48 -14.71 -5.52 5.17
C ARG A 48 -15.17 -4.29 4.39
N ASP A 49 -14.25 -3.35 4.13
CA ASP A 49 -14.53 -2.20 3.25
C ASP A 49 -14.80 -2.65 1.80
N ASN A 50 -14.12 -3.71 1.35
CA ASN A 50 -14.38 -4.38 0.08
C ASN A 50 -14.20 -3.51 -1.17
N ARG A 51 -13.47 -2.39 -1.11
CA ARG A 51 -13.07 -1.63 -2.31
C ARG A 51 -11.65 -1.93 -2.79
N LEU A 52 -10.71 -2.14 -1.86
CA LEU A 52 -9.33 -2.44 -2.19
C LEU A 52 -9.21 -3.84 -2.83
N ARG A 53 -8.31 -4.01 -3.80
CA ARG A 53 -8.04 -5.27 -4.50
C ARG A 53 -6.54 -5.53 -4.64
N PRO A 54 -6.12 -6.81 -4.76
CA PRO A 54 -4.76 -7.13 -5.16
C PRO A 54 -4.38 -6.44 -6.47
N ASN A 55 -3.15 -5.91 -6.53
CA ASN A 55 -2.61 -5.08 -7.60
C ASN A 55 -3.13 -3.64 -7.69
N ASP A 56 -3.96 -3.17 -6.77
CA ASP A 56 -4.16 -1.72 -6.62
C ASP A 56 -2.85 -1.05 -6.19
N GLN A 57 -2.61 0.15 -6.70
CA GLN A 57 -1.45 0.97 -6.32
C GLN A 57 -1.81 1.87 -5.14
N ILE A 58 -0.94 1.91 -4.13
CA ILE A 58 -1.06 2.86 -3.03
C ILE A 58 -0.35 4.15 -3.45
N LEU A 59 -1.12 5.24 -3.52
CA LEU A 59 -0.62 6.55 -3.93
C LEU A 59 -0.35 7.46 -2.74
N VAL A 60 -1.16 7.35 -1.68
CA VAL A 60 -1.10 8.18 -0.47
C VAL A 60 -1.44 7.30 0.74
N ILE A 61 -0.78 7.54 1.87
CA ILE A 61 -1.12 6.95 3.17
C ILE A 61 -1.07 8.03 4.26
N ASN A 62 -2.16 8.21 5.01
CA ASN A 62 -2.24 9.17 6.12
C ASN A 62 -1.64 10.55 5.76
N ASP A 63 -2.07 11.10 4.63
CA ASP A 63 -1.61 12.36 4.02
C ASP A 63 -0.18 12.38 3.44
N SER A 64 0.59 11.30 3.56
CA SER A 64 1.90 11.15 2.95
C SER A 64 1.81 10.58 1.54
N SER A 65 2.30 11.32 0.55
CA SER A 65 2.39 10.87 -0.85
C SER A 65 3.47 9.81 -1.04
N LEU A 66 3.14 8.76 -1.80
CA LEU A 66 4.07 7.71 -2.26
C LEU A 66 4.40 7.83 -3.76
N ILE A 67 3.99 8.92 -4.39
CA ILE A 67 4.17 9.16 -5.83
C ILE A 67 5.58 9.71 -6.09
N ASN A 68 6.24 9.23 -7.14
CA ASN A 68 7.57 9.68 -7.59
C ASN A 68 8.70 9.54 -6.55
N ILE A 69 8.54 8.63 -5.58
CA ILE A 69 9.58 8.25 -4.62
C ILE A 69 10.01 6.81 -4.84
N SER A 70 11.18 6.45 -4.31
CA SER A 70 11.66 5.07 -4.39
C SER A 70 10.79 4.11 -3.58
N ASN A 71 10.80 2.83 -3.94
CA ASN A 71 10.13 1.78 -3.17
C ASN A 71 10.70 1.69 -1.74
N LEU A 72 11.98 1.99 -1.56
CA LEU A 72 12.63 2.02 -0.24
C LEU A 72 12.08 3.16 0.62
N GLU A 73 11.99 4.37 0.07
CA GLU A 73 11.45 5.53 0.76
C GLU A 73 9.96 5.34 1.10
N ALA A 74 9.19 4.81 0.15
CA ALA A 74 7.79 4.49 0.38
C ALA A 74 7.62 3.43 1.48
N ALA A 75 8.50 2.42 1.56
CA ALA A 75 8.48 1.43 2.63
C ALA A 75 8.73 2.07 4.01
N THR A 76 9.62 3.05 4.10
CA THR A 76 9.86 3.81 5.33
C THR A 76 8.60 4.56 5.77
N ILE A 77 7.96 5.30 4.84
CA ILE A 77 6.72 6.04 5.13
C ILE A 77 5.60 5.10 5.59
N LEU A 78 5.43 3.97 4.93
CA LEU A 78 4.43 2.95 5.30
C LEU A 78 4.69 2.39 6.70
N HIS A 79 5.95 2.14 7.04
CA HIS A 79 6.32 1.62 8.36
C HIS A 79 6.05 2.64 9.47
N GLU A 80 6.29 3.92 9.22
CA GLU A 80 5.95 4.99 10.16
C GLU A 80 4.44 5.18 10.31
N ALA A 81 3.69 5.09 9.22
CA ALA A 81 2.24 5.27 9.21
C ALA A 81 1.49 4.21 10.05
N VAL A 82 2.02 2.99 10.15
CA VAL A 82 1.43 1.88 10.94
C VAL A 82 1.75 1.98 12.44
N ARG A 83 2.75 2.78 12.83
CA ARG A 83 3.15 2.96 14.23
C ARG A 83 2.43 4.10 14.94
N ARG A 84 1.74 4.97 14.19
CA ARG A 84 0.97 6.10 14.71
C ARG A 84 -0.43 5.64 15.12
#